data_AF-A0A8J3INR2-F1
#
_entry.id   AF-A0A8J3INR2-F1
#
_cell.length_a   1.000
_cell.length_b   1.000
_cell.length_c   1.000
_cell.angle_alpha   90.00
_cell.angle_beta   90.00
_cell.angle_gamma   90.00
#
_symmetry.space_group_name_H-M   'P 1'
#
loop_
_entity.id
_entity.type
_entity.pdbx_description
1 polymer ?
#
loop_
_entity_poly.entity_id
_entity_poly.type
_entity_poly.pdbx_seq_one_letter_code
_entity_poly.pdbx_strand_id
1 'polypeptide(L)'
;MIVRIHGFDWQVYTQQVMPALNNWLIDRDENPLYQMYQLTRCAREEQCVPVPLQSLCTWPRARAYVKQLIDSPHARREYAHLCSPEQFTATSDRYIYRHPPQLLRPSEALSTIWGALIETYCLPWFSLFKKAQEHPMYQLGHELTRLLNQTEAHMLAEEAQEQEAIYAASEMEQDVEDVSVGPIGVMIGRLPATLQIRGWLATIAVRAMVLFELLACERRCMPFGYQPGAPFASYSGYLTPEEVLQLSLCLRDVHPPHQALAVIDYQRFHQRPGTTFRTLDEVLPLHADTFLSTVHLAAQQGIGLICSIG
;
A
#
# COMPACT_ATOMS: atom_id res chain seq x y z
N MET A 1 -13.37 1.12 -4.20
CA MET A 1 -12.07 0.41 -4.21
C MET A 1 -11.04 1.32 -4.85
N ILE A 2 -10.09 1.74 -4.03
CA ILE A 2 -8.99 2.65 -4.34
C ILE A 2 -7.71 1.98 -3.86
N VAL A 3 -6.68 1.99 -4.70
CA VAL A 3 -5.34 1.51 -4.37
C VAL A 3 -4.53 2.69 -3.85
N ARG A 4 -4.08 2.60 -2.60
CA ARG A 4 -3.27 3.62 -1.94
C ARG A 4 -1.93 3.05 -1.47
N ILE A 5 -0.88 3.87 -1.53
CA ILE A 5 0.42 3.58 -0.91
C ILE A 5 0.61 4.47 0.31
N HIS A 6 1.25 3.90 1.33
CA HIS A 6 1.56 4.57 2.59
C HIS A 6 3.04 4.42 2.89
N GLY A 7 3.60 5.41 3.58
CA GLY A 7 4.90 5.22 4.24
C GLY A 7 4.78 4.15 5.31
N PHE A 8 5.75 3.25 5.37
CA PHE A 8 5.76 2.11 6.27
C PHE A 8 6.99 2.16 7.17
N ASP A 9 6.78 2.40 8.46
CA ASP A 9 7.85 2.35 9.46
C ASP A 9 8.25 0.91 9.72
N TRP A 10 9.17 0.45 8.87
CA TRP A 10 9.75 -0.88 8.93
C TRP A 10 10.47 -1.12 10.24
N GLN A 11 11.07 -0.10 10.85
CA GLN A 11 11.78 -0.26 12.11
C GLN A 11 10.80 -0.58 13.24
N VAL A 12 9.72 0.18 13.39
CA VAL A 12 8.69 -0.12 14.40
C VAL A 12 8.06 -1.48 14.16
N TYR A 13 7.78 -1.81 12.89
CA TYR A 13 7.22 -3.11 12.54
C TYR A 13 8.11 -4.28 12.97
N THR A 14 9.41 -4.20 12.68
CA THR A 14 10.38 -5.27 12.96
C THR A 14 10.82 -5.33 14.41
N GLN A 15 10.84 -4.20 15.13
CA GLN A 15 11.33 -4.13 16.51
C GLN A 15 10.22 -4.24 17.57
N GLN A 16 8.96 -3.97 17.21
CA GLN A 16 7.85 -3.96 18.17
C GLN A 16 6.74 -4.92 17.78
N VAL A 17 6.12 -4.74 16.62
CA VAL A 17 4.94 -5.52 16.21
C VAL A 17 5.28 -6.99 16.00
N MET A 18 6.32 -7.27 15.23
CA MET A 18 6.73 -8.64 14.92
C MET A 18 7.17 -9.44 16.15
N PRO A 19 8.02 -8.92 17.05
CA PRO A 19 8.36 -9.60 18.30
C PRO A 19 7.15 -9.85 19.21
N ALA A 20 6.23 -8.90 19.33
CA ALA A 20 5.01 -9.09 20.14
C ALA A 20 4.12 -10.21 19.60
N LEU A 21 3.98 -10.31 18.27
CA LEU A 21 3.27 -11.42 17.62
C LEU A 21 4.01 -12.75 17.82
N ASN A 22 5.34 -12.75 17.69
CA ASN A 22 6.17 -13.93 17.91
C ASN A 22 5.97 -14.52 19.32
N ASN A 23 6.08 -13.67 20.35
CA ASN A 23 5.91 -14.08 21.75
C ASN A 23 4.51 -14.68 21.99
N TRP A 24 3.48 -14.12 21.37
CA TRP A 24 2.13 -14.65 21.52
C TRP A 24 1.94 -16.00 20.80
N LEU A 25 2.42 -16.12 19.56
CA LEU A 25 2.26 -17.32 18.76
C LEU A 25 3.08 -18.50 19.28
N ILE A 26 4.29 -18.25 19.81
CA ILE A 26 5.24 -19.29 20.25
C ILE A 26 5.14 -19.55 21.75
N ASP A 27 5.21 -18.50 22.58
CA ASP A 27 5.32 -18.63 24.03
C ASP A 27 3.98 -18.45 24.75
N ARG A 28 2.92 -18.15 23.99
CA ARG A 28 1.57 -17.86 24.51
C ARG A 28 1.52 -16.65 25.44
N ASP A 29 2.57 -15.82 25.44
CA ASP A 29 2.57 -14.57 26.18
C ASP A 29 1.81 -13.52 25.38
N GLU A 30 0.56 -13.28 25.78
CA GLU A 30 -0.32 -12.33 25.11
C GLU A 30 -0.14 -10.89 25.62
N ASN A 31 0.57 -10.68 26.74
CA ASN A 31 0.58 -9.38 27.41
C ASN A 31 1.13 -8.23 26.55
N PRO A 32 2.30 -8.35 25.88
CA PRO A 32 2.86 -7.25 25.11
C PRO A 32 1.94 -6.86 23.94
N LEU A 33 1.43 -7.87 23.23
CA LEU A 33 0.56 -7.64 22.08
C LEU A 33 -0.81 -7.10 22.50
N TYR A 34 -1.36 -7.56 23.62
CA TYR A 34 -2.64 -7.08 24.13
C TYR A 34 -2.60 -5.61 24.49
N GLN A 35 -1.53 -5.18 25.19
CA GLN A 35 -1.32 -3.77 25.52
C GLN A 35 -1.25 -2.91 24.26
N MET A 36 -0.55 -3.37 23.22
CA MET A 36 -0.51 -2.66 21.95
C MET A 36 -1.89 -2.60 21.28
N TYR A 37 -2.60 -3.73 21.25
CA TYR A 37 -3.93 -3.84 20.64
C TYR A 37 -4.95 -2.90 21.29
N GLN A 38 -4.96 -2.78 22.62
CA GLN A 38 -5.88 -1.91 23.35
C GLN A 38 -5.82 -0.43 22.94
N LEU A 39 -4.69 0.02 22.38
CA LEU A 39 -4.53 1.40 21.92
C LEU A 39 -5.04 1.64 20.49
N THR A 40 -5.34 0.57 19.74
CA THR A 40 -5.80 0.65 18.35
C THR A 40 -7.24 1.18 18.24
N ARG A 41 -7.60 1.73 17.06
CA ARG A 41 -8.99 2.14 16.77
C ARG A 41 -9.96 0.96 16.91
N CYS A 42 -9.59 -0.20 16.35
CA CYS A 42 -10.37 -1.44 16.43
C CYS A 42 -10.75 -1.80 17.88
N ALA A 43 -9.77 -1.83 18.79
CA ALA A 43 -10.05 -2.15 20.20
C ALA A 43 -10.95 -1.11 20.88
N ARG A 44 -10.81 0.18 20.54
CA ARG A 44 -11.66 1.25 21.09
C ARG A 44 -13.10 1.15 20.60
N GLU A 45 -13.30 0.87 19.31
CA GLU A 45 -14.64 0.64 18.74
C GLU A 45 -15.32 -0.58 19.39
N GLU A 46 -14.56 -1.66 19.63
CA GLU A 46 -15.07 -2.86 20.28
C GLU A 46 -15.46 -2.67 21.76
N GLN A 47 -15.00 -1.61 22.43
CA GLN A 47 -15.44 -1.29 23.80
C GLN A 47 -16.93 -0.91 23.86
N CYS A 48 -17.49 -0.43 22.74
CA CYS A 48 -18.91 -0.08 22.63
C CYS A 48 -19.81 -1.29 22.37
N VAL A 49 -19.23 -2.48 22.14
CA VAL A 49 -20.00 -3.70 21.88
C VAL A 49 -20.67 -4.21 23.16
N PRO A 50 -21.98 -4.53 23.14
CA PRO A 50 -22.69 -5.04 24.31
C PRO A 50 -22.06 -6.33 24.88
N VAL A 51 -22.11 -6.48 26.21
CA VAL A 51 -21.55 -7.65 26.94
C VAL A 51 -21.90 -9.01 26.30
N PRO A 52 -23.15 -9.29 25.87
CA PRO A 52 -23.48 -10.58 25.25
C PRO A 52 -22.73 -10.88 23.95
N LEU A 53 -22.24 -9.86 23.25
CA LEU A 53 -21.54 -9.97 21.97
C LEU A 53 -20.02 -9.87 22.13
N GLN A 54 -19.49 -9.63 23.33
CA GLN A 54 -18.04 -9.46 23.55
C GLN A 54 -17.22 -10.68 23.12
N SER A 55 -17.77 -11.89 23.19
CA SER A 55 -17.09 -13.10 22.71
C SER A 55 -16.86 -13.13 21.20
N LEU A 56 -17.60 -12.31 20.44
CA LEU A 56 -17.49 -12.15 18.99
C LEU A 56 -16.48 -11.07 18.59
N CYS A 57 -16.00 -10.27 19.55
CA CYS A 57 -14.95 -9.29 19.30
C CYS A 57 -13.65 -9.96 18.83
N THR A 58 -12.81 -9.17 18.17
CA THR A 58 -11.60 -9.62 17.50
C THR A 58 -10.61 -10.26 18.48
N TRP A 59 -10.36 -9.62 19.63
CA TRP A 59 -9.38 -10.13 20.59
C TRP A 59 -9.75 -11.51 21.17
N PRO A 60 -10.97 -11.74 21.71
CA PRO A 60 -11.37 -13.06 22.19
C PRO A 60 -11.30 -14.15 21.11
N ARG A 61 -11.71 -13.84 19.87
CA ARG A 61 -11.64 -14.77 18.74
C ARG A 61 -10.19 -15.14 18.40
N ALA A 62 -9.30 -14.16 18.30
CA ALA A 62 -7.89 -14.39 18.02
C ALA A 62 -7.20 -15.17 19.15
N ARG A 63 -7.51 -14.84 20.42
CA ARG A 63 -7.01 -15.57 21.58
C ARG A 63 -7.44 -17.03 21.60
N ALA A 64 -8.71 -17.31 21.29
CA ALA A 64 -9.21 -18.67 21.18
C ALA A 64 -8.49 -19.43 20.06
N TYR A 65 -8.27 -18.79 18.91
CA TYR A 65 -7.52 -19.35 17.80
C TYR A 65 -6.06 -19.67 18.17
N VAL A 66 -5.33 -18.73 18.80
CA VAL A 66 -3.93 -18.94 19.21
C VAL A 66 -3.81 -20.11 20.19
N LYS A 67 -4.74 -20.27 21.12
CA LYS A 67 -4.79 -21.43 22.03
C LYS A 67 -4.95 -22.77 21.32
N GLN A 68 -5.50 -22.79 20.11
CA GLN A 68 -5.72 -24.00 19.31
C GLN A 68 -4.61 -24.25 18.27
N LEU A 69 -3.59 -23.39 18.20
CA LEU A 69 -2.47 -23.59 17.28
C LEU A 69 -1.69 -24.87 17.62
N ILE A 70 -1.30 -25.60 16.59
CA ILE A 70 -0.55 -26.85 16.72
C ILE A 70 0.83 -26.56 17.33
N ASP A 71 1.16 -27.20 18.45
CA ASP A 71 2.44 -27.04 19.14
C ASP A 71 3.46 -28.11 18.74
N SER A 72 3.62 -28.32 17.43
CA SER A 72 4.67 -29.21 16.91
C SER A 72 5.96 -28.42 16.63
N PRO A 73 7.16 -29.02 16.73
CA PRO A 73 8.41 -28.33 16.43
C PRO A 73 8.44 -27.70 15.02
N HIS A 74 7.78 -28.35 14.05
CA HIS A 74 7.62 -27.81 12.70
C HIS A 74 6.70 -26.58 12.69
N ALA A 75 5.52 -26.66 13.31
CA ALA A 75 4.58 -25.56 13.35
C ALA A 75 5.16 -24.32 14.06
N ARG A 76 5.89 -24.53 15.17
CA ARG A 76 6.60 -23.45 15.87
C ARG A 76 7.65 -22.74 14.99
N ARG A 77 8.36 -23.49 14.15
CA ARG A 77 9.32 -22.89 13.18
C ARG A 77 8.59 -22.05 12.14
N GLU A 78 7.48 -22.53 11.61
CA GLU A 78 6.65 -21.75 10.66
C GLU A 78 6.14 -20.45 11.31
N TYR A 79 5.70 -20.50 12.57
CA TYR A 79 5.27 -19.30 13.30
C TYR A 79 6.43 -18.33 13.55
N ALA A 80 7.61 -18.85 13.90
CA ALA A 80 8.81 -18.03 14.06
C ALA A 80 9.23 -17.36 12.74
N HIS A 81 9.18 -18.10 11.63
CA HIS A 81 9.46 -17.55 10.30
C HIS A 81 8.45 -16.48 9.91
N LEU A 82 7.15 -16.68 10.22
CA LEU A 82 6.10 -15.70 9.99
C LEU A 82 6.38 -14.37 10.69
N CYS A 83 7.00 -14.44 11.87
CA CYS A 83 7.33 -13.30 12.70
C CYS A 83 8.79 -12.82 12.59
N SER A 84 9.56 -13.37 11.64
CA SER A 84 10.91 -12.91 11.33
C SER A 84 10.90 -12.09 10.05
N PRO A 85 11.22 -10.79 10.08
CA PRO A 85 11.20 -9.96 8.88
C PRO A 85 12.18 -10.45 7.83
N GLU A 86 13.39 -10.86 8.22
CA GLU A 86 14.41 -11.33 7.29
C GLU A 86 13.99 -12.64 6.59
N GLN A 87 13.47 -13.60 7.36
CA GLN A 87 13.08 -14.90 6.84
C GLN A 87 11.79 -14.82 6.02
N PHE A 88 10.80 -14.08 6.51
CA PHE A 88 9.54 -13.90 5.81
C PHE A 88 9.71 -13.10 4.52
N THR A 89 10.38 -11.94 4.55
CA THR A 89 10.55 -11.12 3.35
C THR A 89 11.27 -11.88 2.24
N ALA A 90 12.31 -12.66 2.58
CA ALA A 90 13.06 -13.48 1.62
C ALA A 90 12.26 -14.64 0.97
N THR A 91 11.12 -15.02 1.54
CA THR A 91 10.30 -16.16 1.09
C THR A 91 8.87 -15.77 0.68
N SER A 92 8.49 -14.52 0.91
CA SER A 92 7.15 -13.99 0.61
C SER A 92 6.96 -13.56 -0.84
N ASP A 93 8.02 -13.52 -1.63
CA ASP A 93 7.96 -13.28 -3.07
C ASP A 93 7.39 -14.50 -3.82
N ARG A 94 6.29 -14.31 -4.54
CA ARG A 94 5.63 -15.33 -5.37
C ARG A 94 6.35 -15.63 -6.68
N TYR A 95 7.35 -14.83 -7.09
CA TYR A 95 8.22 -15.15 -8.23
C TYR A 95 9.11 -16.35 -7.93
N ILE A 96 9.52 -16.48 -6.67
CA ILE A 96 10.28 -17.60 -6.20
C ILE A 96 9.22 -18.63 -5.81
N TYR A 97 9.10 -19.76 -6.53
CA TYR A 97 8.15 -20.85 -6.24
C TYR A 97 8.45 -21.57 -4.90
N ARG A 98 8.57 -20.80 -3.81
CA ARG A 98 8.69 -21.23 -2.43
C ARG A 98 7.33 -21.13 -1.78
N HIS A 99 7.09 -21.99 -0.81
CA HIS A 99 5.93 -21.86 0.06
C HIS A 99 6.24 -20.77 1.09
N PRO A 100 5.59 -19.60 1.02
CA PRO A 100 5.77 -18.60 2.06
C PRO A 100 5.29 -19.16 3.40
N PRO A 101 5.89 -18.77 4.53
CA PRO A 101 5.42 -19.18 5.84
C PRO A 101 3.98 -18.73 6.01
N GLN A 102 3.11 -19.62 6.46
CA GLN A 102 1.70 -19.33 6.68
C GLN A 102 1.22 -20.04 7.94
N LEU A 103 0.21 -19.44 8.56
CA LEU A 103 -0.58 -20.17 9.55
C LEU A 103 -1.27 -21.36 8.88
N LEU A 104 -1.24 -22.52 9.53
CA LEU A 104 -1.91 -23.74 9.06
C LEU A 104 -3.39 -23.55 8.71
N ARG A 105 -4.05 -22.59 9.37
CA ARG A 105 -5.40 -22.14 9.03
C ARG A 105 -5.45 -20.61 9.09
N PRO A 106 -6.02 -19.93 8.10
CA PRO A 106 -6.16 -18.48 8.17
C PRO A 106 -7.07 -18.07 9.34
N SER A 107 -6.74 -16.97 10.00
CA SER A 107 -7.53 -16.38 11.07
C SER A 107 -7.82 -14.93 10.74
N GLU A 108 -9.07 -14.63 10.41
CA GLU A 108 -9.57 -13.27 10.17
C GLU A 108 -9.24 -12.37 11.37
N ALA A 109 -9.55 -12.81 12.58
CA ALA A 109 -9.33 -12.02 13.79
C ALA A 109 -7.84 -11.68 14.02
N LEU A 110 -6.93 -12.61 13.69
CA LEU A 110 -5.49 -12.34 13.80
C LEU A 110 -5.00 -11.40 12.70
N SER A 111 -5.56 -11.52 11.48
CA SER A 111 -5.31 -10.59 10.37
C SER A 111 -5.79 -9.17 10.71
N THR A 112 -6.97 -9.04 11.33
CA THR A 112 -7.50 -7.76 11.83
C THR A 112 -6.63 -7.16 12.92
N ILE A 113 -6.17 -7.95 13.91
CA ILE A 113 -5.24 -7.46 14.95
C ILE A 113 -3.95 -6.97 14.31
N TRP A 114 -3.33 -7.78 13.45
CA TRP A 114 -2.10 -7.40 12.77
C TRP A 114 -2.29 -6.10 11.97
N GLY A 115 -3.37 -6.02 11.20
CA GLY A 115 -3.74 -4.84 10.42
C GLY A 115 -3.97 -3.58 11.26
N ALA A 116 -4.65 -3.70 12.40
CA ALA A 116 -4.90 -2.60 13.32
C ALA A 116 -3.61 -2.10 13.98
N LEU A 117 -2.66 -3.00 14.24
CA LEU A 117 -1.32 -2.66 14.73
C LEU A 117 -0.49 -1.96 13.66
N ILE A 118 -0.55 -2.41 12.40
CA ILE A 118 0.07 -1.70 11.27
C ILE A 118 -0.45 -0.27 11.21
N GLU A 119 -1.77 -0.10 11.15
CA GLU A 119 -2.41 1.22 11.04
C GLU A 119 -2.04 2.15 12.20
N THR A 120 -1.96 1.61 13.41
CA THR A 120 -1.73 2.42 14.62
C THR A 120 -0.25 2.78 14.83
N TYR A 121 0.67 1.84 14.55
CA TYR A 121 2.07 1.96 14.94
C TYR A 121 3.03 2.06 13.75
N CYS A 122 2.73 1.38 12.64
CA CYS A 122 3.67 1.21 11.54
C CYS A 122 3.33 2.08 10.33
N LEU A 123 2.15 2.68 10.31
CA LEU A 123 1.85 3.80 9.43
C LEU A 123 2.18 5.06 10.21
N PRO A 124 3.40 5.59 10.10
CA PRO A 124 3.68 6.96 10.48
C PRO A 124 2.55 7.81 9.91
N TRP A 125 1.97 8.68 10.73
CA TRP A 125 0.80 9.52 10.43
C TRP A 125 1.15 10.55 9.35
N PHE A 126 1.49 10.03 8.18
CA PHE A 126 2.36 10.69 7.25
C PHE A 126 1.56 11.75 6.54
N SER A 127 1.75 12.94 7.07
CA SER A 127 1.81 14.18 6.33
C SER A 127 2.97 14.15 5.30
N LEU A 128 3.14 13.10 4.48
CA LEU A 128 4.12 13.09 3.38
C LEU A 128 3.93 14.34 2.49
N PHE A 129 2.69 14.84 2.40
CA PHE A 129 2.33 16.01 1.60
C PHE A 129 2.02 17.29 2.39
N LYS A 130 1.75 17.22 3.71
CA LYS A 130 1.46 18.43 4.50
C LYS A 130 2.70 19.32 4.66
N LYS A 131 3.92 18.74 4.66
CA LYS A 131 5.18 19.49 4.64
C LYS A 131 5.75 19.77 3.24
N ALA A 132 5.40 18.97 2.22
CA ALA A 132 5.85 19.21 0.84
C ALA A 132 5.15 20.42 0.21
N GLN A 133 3.90 20.71 0.60
CA GLN A 133 3.20 21.94 0.21
C GLN A 133 3.75 23.21 0.89
N GLU A 134 4.50 23.09 1.99
CA GLU A 134 5.08 24.21 2.74
C GLU A 134 6.54 24.52 2.38
N HIS A 135 7.22 23.66 1.60
CA HIS A 135 8.61 23.87 1.22
C HIS A 135 8.73 24.72 -0.07
N PRO A 136 9.40 25.89 -0.04
CA PRO A 136 9.49 26.80 -1.21
C PRO A 136 10.22 26.19 -2.42
N MET A 137 10.99 25.12 -2.22
CA MET A 137 11.71 24.42 -3.28
C MET A 137 10.80 23.51 -4.14
N TYR A 138 9.67 23.03 -3.59
CA TYR A 138 8.65 22.27 -4.32
C TYR A 138 7.79 23.18 -5.21
N GLN A 139 7.52 24.41 -4.77
CA GLN A 139 6.84 25.42 -5.59
C GLN A 139 7.74 25.87 -6.75
N LEU A 140 9.03 26.08 -6.50
CA LEU A 140 9.99 26.48 -7.55
C LEU A 140 10.23 25.38 -8.59
N GLY A 141 10.26 24.10 -8.19
CA GLY A 141 10.39 22.96 -9.10
C GLY A 141 9.15 22.75 -9.97
N HIS A 142 7.95 22.92 -9.40
CA HIS A 142 6.70 22.88 -10.17
C HIS A 142 6.54 24.10 -11.10
N GLU A 143 6.97 25.29 -10.68
CA GLU A 143 6.94 26.50 -11.51
C GLU A 143 7.97 26.45 -12.64
N LEU A 144 9.20 25.96 -12.38
CA LEU A 144 10.22 25.77 -13.41
C LEU A 144 9.81 24.70 -14.42
N THR A 145 9.23 23.58 -13.96
CA THR A 145 8.70 22.54 -14.85
C THR A 145 7.47 23.05 -15.64
N ARG A 146 6.62 23.89 -15.05
CA ARG A 146 5.53 24.60 -15.77
C ARG A 146 6.07 25.58 -16.80
N LEU A 147 7.09 26.38 -16.46
CA LEU A 147 7.69 27.39 -17.34
C LEU A 147 8.49 26.77 -18.49
N LEU A 148 9.17 25.64 -18.24
CA LEU A 148 9.87 24.86 -19.27
C LEU A 148 8.89 24.13 -20.20
N ASN A 149 7.73 23.68 -19.70
CA ASN A 149 6.69 23.04 -20.51
C ASN A 149 5.75 24.02 -21.24
N GLN A 150 5.76 25.31 -20.88
CA GLN A 150 5.02 26.36 -21.59
C GLN A 150 5.57 26.66 -22.99
N THR A 151 6.75 26.14 -23.35
CA THR A 151 7.36 26.39 -24.66
C THR A 151 7.02 25.32 -25.72
N GLU A 152 6.43 24.17 -25.35
CA GLU A 152 6.09 23.11 -26.32
C GLU A 152 4.59 22.69 -26.37
N ALA A 153 3.74 23.16 -25.45
CA ALA A 153 2.37 22.63 -25.30
C ALA A 153 1.22 23.64 -25.54
N HIS A 154 1.41 24.71 -26.32
CA HIS A 154 0.41 25.78 -26.43
C HIS A 154 -0.79 25.48 -27.36
N MET A 155 -0.88 24.30 -27.98
CA MET A 155 -2.00 23.94 -28.88
C MET A 155 -2.86 22.75 -28.43
N LEU A 156 -2.54 22.10 -27.30
CA LEU A 156 -3.32 20.98 -26.73
C LEU A 156 -3.90 21.30 -25.33
N ALA A 157 -3.63 22.50 -24.81
CA ALA A 157 -3.96 22.90 -23.45
C ALA A 157 -5.43 23.34 -23.26
N GLU A 158 -6.09 23.86 -24.31
CA GLU A 158 -7.48 24.34 -24.20
C GLU A 158 -8.50 23.20 -24.13
N GLU A 159 -8.36 22.14 -24.93
CA GLU A 159 -9.20 20.94 -24.79
C GLU A 159 -8.92 20.21 -23.45
N ALA A 160 -7.66 20.17 -23.02
CA ALA A 160 -7.25 19.54 -21.77
C ALA A 160 -7.77 20.26 -20.52
N GLN A 161 -7.81 21.60 -20.49
CA GLN A 161 -8.30 22.35 -19.32
C GLN A 161 -9.81 22.22 -19.11
N GLU A 162 -10.59 22.19 -20.19
CA GLU A 162 -12.05 22.02 -20.10
C GLU A 162 -12.41 20.60 -19.64
N GLN A 163 -11.59 19.60 -20.01
CA GLN A 163 -11.80 18.18 -19.69
C GLN A 163 -11.20 17.77 -18.33
N GLU A 164 -10.12 18.42 -17.90
CA GLU A 164 -9.57 18.33 -16.53
C GLU A 164 -10.58 18.85 -15.50
N ALA A 165 -11.31 19.93 -15.82
CA ALA A 165 -12.40 20.44 -14.98
C ALA A 165 -13.58 19.45 -14.89
N ILE A 166 -13.92 18.75 -15.97
CA ILE A 166 -14.99 17.73 -16.00
C ILE A 166 -14.58 16.47 -15.22
N TYR A 167 -13.34 16.02 -15.35
CA TYR A 167 -12.84 14.87 -14.59
C TYR A 167 -12.69 15.19 -13.10
N ALA A 168 -12.16 16.37 -12.75
CA ALA A 168 -12.08 16.83 -11.36
C ALA A 168 -13.48 17.01 -10.74
N ALA A 169 -14.47 17.52 -11.50
CA ALA A 169 -15.85 17.58 -11.05
C ALA A 169 -16.47 16.18 -10.85
N SER A 170 -16.15 15.22 -11.73
CA SER A 170 -16.58 13.81 -11.58
C SER A 170 -15.88 13.07 -10.44
N GLU A 171 -14.65 13.45 -10.06
CA GLU A 171 -13.96 12.96 -8.87
C GLU A 171 -14.57 13.57 -7.59
N MET A 172 -14.85 14.88 -7.58
CA MET A 172 -15.49 15.56 -6.46
C MET A 172 -16.95 15.13 -6.22
N GLU A 173 -17.72 14.79 -7.26
CA GLU A 173 -19.08 14.27 -7.12
C GLU A 173 -19.14 12.79 -6.68
N GLN A 174 -18.07 12.02 -6.88
CA GLN A 174 -17.98 10.62 -6.44
C GLN A 174 -17.29 10.44 -5.06
N ASP A 175 -16.53 11.44 -4.60
CA ASP A 175 -15.86 11.45 -3.29
C ASP A 175 -16.78 11.89 -2.13
N VAL A 176 -18.08 12.11 -2.37
CA VAL A 176 -19.06 12.49 -1.31
C VAL A 176 -19.55 11.29 -0.48
N GLU A 177 -19.25 10.05 -0.88
CA GLU A 177 -19.59 8.82 -0.14
C GLU A 177 -18.34 8.03 0.30
N ASP A 178 -17.43 8.63 1.07
CA ASP A 178 -16.84 7.99 2.25
C ASP A 178 -15.85 8.98 2.91
N VAL A 179 -16.28 9.68 3.97
CA VAL A 179 -15.32 10.26 4.92
C VAL A 179 -14.78 9.10 5.76
N SER A 180 -13.98 8.24 5.12
CA SER A 180 -13.28 7.15 5.78
C SER A 180 -12.24 7.77 6.72
N VAL A 181 -12.43 7.55 8.03
CA VAL A 181 -11.53 7.95 9.13
C VAL A 181 -10.26 7.07 9.15
N GLY A 182 -9.75 6.70 7.97
CA GLY A 182 -8.56 5.88 7.77
C GLY A 182 -7.29 6.71 7.56
N PRO A 183 -6.10 6.07 7.59
CA PRO A 183 -4.83 6.73 7.32
C PRO A 183 -4.82 7.31 5.90
N ILE A 184 -4.40 8.57 5.77
CA ILE A 184 -4.33 9.29 4.49
C ILE A 184 -3.16 8.72 3.67
N GLY A 185 -3.47 7.85 2.72
CA GLY A 185 -2.52 7.28 1.76
C GLY A 185 -2.56 7.98 0.40
N VAL A 186 -1.51 7.76 -0.39
CA VAL A 186 -1.39 8.30 -1.75
C VAL A 186 -2.10 7.38 -2.74
N MET A 187 -3.11 7.88 -3.43
CA MET A 187 -3.81 7.13 -4.46
C MET A 187 -2.90 6.87 -5.66
N ILE A 188 -2.83 5.60 -6.10
CA ILE A 188 -2.10 5.18 -7.30
C ILE A 188 -3.00 4.51 -8.35
N GLY A 189 -4.30 4.44 -8.08
CA GLY A 189 -5.33 3.97 -9.01
C GLY A 189 -6.56 3.44 -8.28
N ARG A 190 -7.52 2.87 -9.02
CA ARG A 190 -8.77 2.34 -8.47
C ARG A 190 -8.70 0.84 -8.17
N LEU A 191 -8.26 0.03 -9.12
CA LEU A 191 -8.16 -1.42 -8.96
C LEU A 191 -6.73 -1.91 -9.24
N PRO A 192 -6.22 -2.92 -8.53
CA PRO A 192 -4.90 -3.50 -8.80
C PRO A 192 -4.74 -3.98 -10.25
N ALA A 193 -5.79 -4.59 -10.81
CA ALA A 193 -5.82 -5.08 -12.18
C ALA A 193 -5.84 -3.95 -13.23
N THR A 194 -6.13 -2.72 -12.83
CA THR A 194 -6.20 -1.55 -13.72
C THR A 194 -5.05 -0.57 -13.52
N LEU A 195 -4.00 -0.95 -12.80
CA LEU A 195 -2.84 -0.09 -12.56
C LEU A 195 -1.97 0.01 -13.82
N GLN A 196 -1.98 1.19 -14.44
CA GLN A 196 -1.21 1.52 -15.66
C GLN A 196 0.30 1.69 -15.38
N ILE A 197 0.67 1.94 -14.12
CA ILE A 197 2.06 2.21 -13.70
C ILE A 197 2.98 1.04 -14.07
N ARG A 198 2.48 -0.20 -14.01
CA ARG A 198 3.27 -1.41 -14.26
C ARG A 198 3.99 -1.39 -15.61
N GLY A 199 3.25 -1.17 -16.69
CA GLY A 199 3.82 -1.18 -18.03
C GLY A 199 4.78 -0.02 -18.31
N TRP A 200 4.48 1.16 -17.77
CA TRP A 200 5.41 2.30 -17.81
C TRP A 200 6.73 2.01 -17.08
N LEU A 201 6.68 1.40 -15.89
CA LEU A 201 7.90 1.00 -15.18
C LEU A 201 8.72 -0.04 -15.95
N ALA A 202 8.06 -0.91 -16.73
CA ALA A 202 8.72 -1.90 -17.57
C ALA A 202 9.56 -1.27 -18.69
N THR A 203 9.17 -0.09 -19.21
CA THR A 203 9.96 0.64 -20.23
C THR A 203 11.16 1.37 -19.63
N ILE A 204 11.16 1.63 -18.32
CA ILE A 204 12.26 2.27 -17.59
C ILE A 204 13.27 1.22 -17.12
N ALA A 205 12.82 0.28 -16.29
CA ALA A 205 13.67 -0.76 -15.71
C ALA A 205 12.83 -1.94 -15.22
N VAL A 206 13.23 -3.16 -15.63
CA VAL A 206 12.60 -4.41 -15.16
C VAL A 206 12.57 -4.49 -13.62
N ARG A 207 13.64 -4.03 -12.96
CA ARG A 207 13.68 -3.99 -11.48
C ARG A 207 12.58 -3.09 -10.90
N ALA A 208 12.34 -1.93 -11.49
CA ALA A 208 11.31 -1.00 -11.00
C ALA A 208 9.91 -1.63 -11.14
N MET A 209 9.64 -2.29 -12.27
CA MET A 209 8.40 -3.04 -12.48
C MET A 209 8.22 -4.14 -11.43
N VAL A 210 9.23 -4.97 -11.20
CA VAL A 210 9.14 -6.07 -10.22
C VAL A 210 8.90 -5.54 -8.79
N LEU A 211 9.62 -4.50 -8.38
CA LEU A 211 9.42 -3.86 -7.07
C LEU A 211 8.00 -3.28 -6.93
N PHE A 212 7.46 -2.68 -7.99
CA PHE A 212 6.07 -2.23 -7.99
C PHE A 212 5.08 -3.39 -7.88
N GLU A 213 5.33 -4.51 -8.56
CA GLU A 213 4.45 -5.67 -8.47
C GLU A 213 4.47 -6.33 -7.09
N LEU A 214 5.62 -6.32 -6.39
CA LEU A 214 5.73 -6.72 -4.99
C LEU A 214 4.91 -5.80 -4.07
N LEU A 215 4.87 -4.50 -4.38
CA LEU A 215 4.13 -3.52 -3.61
C LEU A 215 2.62 -3.62 -3.83
N ALA A 216 2.15 -3.57 -5.08
CA ALA A 216 0.75 -3.27 -5.41
C ALA A 216 0.01 -4.38 -6.17
N CYS A 217 0.70 -5.40 -6.67
CA CYS A 217 0.11 -6.46 -7.52
C CYS A 217 0.10 -7.84 -6.85
N GLU A 218 0.09 -7.88 -5.52
CA GLU A 218 0.01 -9.11 -4.71
C GLU A 218 1.09 -10.16 -5.08
N ARG A 219 2.25 -9.71 -5.57
CA ARG A 219 3.41 -10.60 -5.79
C ARG A 219 4.17 -10.88 -4.50
N ARG A 220 3.95 -10.08 -3.46
CA ARG A 220 4.42 -10.35 -2.10
C ARG A 220 3.26 -10.76 -1.21
N CYS A 221 3.42 -11.86 -0.49
CA CYS A 221 2.46 -12.27 0.54
C CYS A 221 2.61 -11.42 1.81
N MET A 222 1.50 -11.08 2.46
CA MET A 222 1.50 -10.52 3.82
C MET A 222 1.52 -11.65 4.85
N PRO A 223 2.18 -11.50 6.02
CA PRO A 223 2.31 -12.57 7.01
C PRO A 223 0.97 -13.13 7.49
N PHE A 224 -0.03 -12.27 7.70
CA PHE A 224 -1.36 -12.68 8.15
C PHE A 224 -2.41 -12.57 7.03
N GLY A 225 -1.95 -12.55 5.78
CA GLY A 225 -2.78 -12.49 4.57
C GLY A 225 -3.37 -11.11 4.28
N TYR A 226 -3.88 -10.99 3.05
CA TYR A 226 -4.67 -9.86 2.57
C TYR A 226 -6.13 -10.31 2.44
N GLN A 227 -7.08 -9.49 2.89
CA GLN A 227 -8.51 -9.74 2.76
C GLN A 227 -9.21 -8.52 2.13
N PRO A 228 -9.57 -8.58 0.83
CA PRO A 228 -10.28 -7.49 0.17
C PRO A 228 -11.56 -7.11 0.91
N GLY A 229 -11.76 -5.83 1.19
CA GLY A 229 -12.94 -5.31 1.87
C GLY A 229 -13.01 -5.56 3.38
N ALA A 230 -12.04 -6.25 3.98
CA ALA A 230 -11.98 -6.44 5.43
C ALA A 230 -11.42 -5.18 6.12
N PRO A 231 -12.01 -4.75 7.24
CA PRO A 231 -11.48 -3.64 8.01
C PRO A 231 -10.11 -4.01 8.58
N PHE A 232 -9.14 -3.09 8.47
CA PHE A 232 -7.76 -3.23 8.91
C PHE A 232 -6.90 -4.28 8.16
N ALA A 233 -7.49 -5.24 7.43
CA ALA A 233 -6.77 -6.29 6.67
C ALA A 233 -6.64 -5.99 5.16
N SER A 234 -6.68 -4.71 4.78
CA SER A 234 -6.71 -4.25 3.38
C SER A 234 -5.33 -4.12 2.73
N TYR A 235 -4.24 -4.55 3.39
CA TYR A 235 -2.88 -4.41 2.87
C TYR A 235 -2.49 -5.55 1.92
N SER A 236 -2.06 -5.22 0.71
CA SER A 236 -1.81 -6.19 -0.37
C SER A 236 -0.34 -6.49 -0.64
N GLY A 237 0.58 -5.63 -0.21
CA GLY A 237 2.01 -5.79 -0.42
C GLY A 237 2.81 -4.67 0.23
N TYR A 238 4.13 -4.83 0.31
CA TYR A 238 5.04 -3.85 0.91
C TYR A 238 6.43 -3.91 0.29
N LEU A 239 7.19 -2.83 0.46
CA LEU A 239 8.62 -2.75 0.21
C LEU A 239 9.34 -2.35 1.49
N THR A 240 10.49 -2.98 1.73
CA THR A 240 11.44 -2.60 2.78
C THR A 240 12.14 -1.27 2.42
N PRO A 241 12.76 -0.57 3.38
CA PRO A 241 13.51 0.65 3.10
C PRO A 241 14.59 0.49 2.03
N GLU A 242 15.29 -0.65 2.03
CA GLU A 242 16.32 -0.95 1.02
C GLU A 242 15.70 -1.10 -0.38
N GLU A 243 14.57 -1.78 -0.49
CA GLU A 243 13.85 -1.94 -1.75
C GLU A 243 13.27 -0.62 -2.27
N VAL A 244 12.77 0.23 -1.37
CA VAL A 244 12.33 1.60 -1.71
C VAL A 244 13.51 2.44 -2.21
N LEU A 245 14.68 2.34 -1.57
CA LEU A 245 15.89 2.99 -2.05
C LEU A 245 16.25 2.48 -3.45
N GLN A 246 16.24 1.17 -3.69
CA GLN A 246 16.52 0.60 -5.01
C GLN A 246 15.52 1.09 -6.07
N LEU A 247 14.23 1.15 -5.73
CA LEU A 247 13.20 1.68 -6.62
C LEU A 247 13.47 3.16 -6.94
N SER A 248 13.75 3.98 -5.93
CA SER A 248 14.12 5.39 -6.08
C SER A 248 15.34 5.58 -6.98
N LEU A 249 16.35 4.72 -6.85
CA LEU A 249 17.53 4.74 -7.72
C LEU A 249 17.21 4.41 -9.18
N CYS A 250 16.32 3.43 -9.44
CA CYS A 250 15.85 3.13 -10.79
C CYS A 250 15.08 4.28 -11.44
N LEU A 251 14.47 5.14 -10.63
CA LEU A 251 13.57 6.21 -11.09
C LEU A 251 14.20 7.61 -11.04
N ARG A 252 15.47 7.75 -10.68
CA ARG A 252 16.12 9.04 -10.39
C ARG A 252 15.97 10.09 -11.49
N ASP A 253 16.13 9.69 -12.75
CA ASP A 253 16.15 10.60 -13.90
C ASP A 253 14.89 10.44 -14.79
N VAL A 254 13.87 9.78 -14.25
CA VAL A 254 12.62 9.50 -14.95
C VAL A 254 11.71 10.71 -14.89
N HIS A 255 11.14 11.06 -16.04
CA HIS A 255 10.12 12.09 -16.15
C HIS A 255 8.75 11.43 -16.27
N PRO A 256 7.79 11.71 -15.38
CA PRO A 256 6.45 11.15 -15.48
C PRO A 256 5.73 11.73 -16.71
N PRO A 257 4.83 10.96 -17.36
CA PRO A 257 3.97 11.49 -18.41
C PRO A 257 3.07 12.59 -17.83
N HIS A 258 2.75 13.59 -18.66
CA HIS A 258 1.86 14.66 -18.26
C HIS A 258 0.45 14.12 -17.97
N GLN A 259 -0.14 14.53 -16.84
CA GLN A 259 -1.44 14.00 -16.38
C GLN A 259 -2.54 14.15 -17.43
N ALA A 260 -2.67 15.33 -18.05
CA ALA A 260 -3.61 15.56 -19.15
C ALA A 260 -3.47 14.56 -20.31
N LEU A 261 -2.23 14.22 -20.70
CA LEU A 261 -2.00 13.25 -21.77
C LEU A 261 -2.41 11.83 -21.35
N ALA A 262 -2.18 11.46 -20.09
CA ALA A 262 -2.60 10.17 -19.54
C ALA A 262 -4.14 10.04 -19.51
N VAL A 263 -4.87 11.10 -19.16
CA VAL A 263 -6.34 11.13 -19.20
C VAL A 263 -6.85 10.90 -20.62
N ILE A 264 -6.32 11.66 -21.59
CA ILE A 264 -6.70 11.55 -23.00
C ILE A 264 -6.39 10.14 -23.53
N ASP A 265 -5.22 9.60 -23.19
CA ASP A 265 -4.79 8.27 -23.62
C ASP A 265 -5.70 7.16 -23.05
N TYR A 266 -6.08 7.26 -21.77
CA TYR A 266 -7.01 6.34 -21.13
C TYR A 266 -8.42 6.39 -21.76
N GLN A 267 -8.93 7.59 -22.07
CA GLN A 267 -10.21 7.73 -22.75
C GLN A 267 -10.18 7.10 -24.15
N ARG A 268 -9.11 7.33 -24.91
CA ARG A 268 -8.92 6.72 -26.25
C ARG A 268 -8.84 5.19 -26.20
N PHE A 269 -8.22 4.65 -25.16
CA PHE A 269 -8.16 3.20 -24.92
C PHE A 269 -9.56 2.58 -24.79
N HIS A 270 -10.49 3.24 -24.08
CA HIS A 270 -11.88 2.77 -23.94
C HIS A 270 -12.77 3.02 -25.16
N GLN A 271 -12.50 4.07 -25.94
CA GLN A 271 -13.35 4.48 -27.07
C GLN A 271 -13.10 3.72 -28.39
N ARG A 272 -12.04 2.90 -28.49
CA ARG A 272 -11.69 2.20 -29.75
C ARG A 272 -11.92 0.68 -29.68
N PRO A 273 -13.15 0.18 -29.88
CA PRO A 273 -13.34 -1.21 -30.23
C PRO A 273 -12.97 -1.41 -31.72
N GLY A 274 -11.76 -1.88 -32.01
CA GLY A 274 -11.55 -2.70 -33.23
C GLY A 274 -10.48 -2.33 -34.26
N THR A 275 -9.54 -1.42 -34.06
CA THR A 275 -8.49 -1.13 -35.08
C THR A 275 -7.07 -1.55 -34.72
N THR A 276 -6.71 -1.61 -33.43
CA THR A 276 -5.42 -2.13 -32.94
C THR A 276 -5.62 -2.67 -31.53
N PHE A 277 -5.29 -3.94 -31.29
CA PHE A 277 -5.31 -4.52 -29.95
C PHE A 277 -4.21 -3.87 -29.11
N ARG A 278 -4.61 -3.19 -28.03
CA ARG A 278 -3.71 -2.57 -27.05
C ARG A 278 -4.04 -3.14 -25.68
N THR A 279 -3.03 -3.34 -24.86
CA THR A 279 -3.12 -3.80 -23.48
C THR A 279 -3.08 -2.63 -22.51
N LEU A 280 -3.52 -2.84 -21.27
CA LEU A 280 -3.49 -1.82 -20.23
C LEU A 280 -2.06 -1.35 -19.91
N ASP A 281 -1.07 -2.25 -19.97
CA ASP A 281 0.34 -1.93 -19.72
C ASP A 281 0.89 -0.91 -20.74
N GLU A 282 0.24 -0.76 -21.89
CA GLU A 282 0.64 0.22 -22.89
C GLU A 282 0.05 1.61 -22.64
N VAL A 283 -0.91 1.76 -21.72
CA VAL A 283 -1.59 3.04 -21.40
C VAL A 283 -0.72 3.90 -20.49
N LEU A 284 -0.68 5.21 -20.77
CA LEU A 284 0.08 6.16 -19.96
C LEU A 284 -0.47 6.24 -18.53
N PRO A 285 0.39 6.12 -17.49
CA PRO A 285 -0.05 6.13 -16.10
C PRO A 285 -0.48 7.51 -15.59
N LEU A 286 -1.73 7.60 -15.15
CA LEU A 286 -2.28 8.82 -14.56
C LEU A 286 -1.54 9.29 -13.28
N HIS A 287 -1.18 8.35 -12.40
CA HIS A 287 -0.62 8.64 -11.08
C HIS A 287 0.92 8.53 -11.03
N ALA A 288 1.61 8.58 -12.17
CA ALA A 288 3.06 8.39 -12.23
C ALA A 288 3.84 9.45 -11.45
N ASP A 289 3.45 10.72 -11.53
CA ASP A 289 4.11 11.82 -10.82
C ASP A 289 4.00 11.66 -9.30
N THR A 290 2.79 11.38 -8.81
CA THR A 290 2.53 11.18 -7.38
C THR A 290 3.24 9.93 -6.85
N PHE A 291 3.26 8.85 -7.64
CA PHE A 291 4.01 7.63 -7.32
C PHE A 291 5.51 7.91 -7.21
N LEU A 292 6.08 8.57 -8.22
CA LEU A 292 7.51 8.93 -8.27
C LEU A 292 7.93 9.78 -7.07
N SER A 293 7.17 10.85 -6.81
CA SER A 293 7.38 11.73 -5.67
C SER A 293 7.34 10.99 -4.34
N THR A 294 6.39 10.06 -4.18
CA THR A 294 6.23 9.26 -2.96
C THR A 294 7.42 8.31 -2.76
N VAL A 295 7.88 7.63 -3.82
CA VAL A 295 9.04 6.74 -3.76
C VAL A 295 10.30 7.51 -3.36
N HIS A 296 10.56 8.65 -3.98
CA HIS A 296 11.74 9.45 -3.64
C HIS A 296 11.70 9.97 -2.21
N LEU A 297 10.54 10.46 -1.76
CA LEU A 297 10.38 10.95 -0.39
C LEU A 297 10.56 9.83 0.64
N ALA A 298 9.97 8.66 0.41
CA ALA A 298 10.15 7.50 1.27
C ALA A 298 11.61 7.03 1.34
N ALA A 299 12.31 7.03 0.19
CA ALA A 299 13.74 6.72 0.15
C ALA A 299 14.60 7.73 0.91
N GLN A 300 14.30 9.03 0.78
CA GLN A 300 15.00 10.10 1.52
C GLN A 300 14.83 9.97 3.04
N GLN A 301 13.67 9.47 3.48
CA GLN A 301 13.36 9.28 4.90
C GLN A 301 13.80 7.92 5.45
N GLY A 302 14.29 7.02 4.59
CA GLY A 302 14.72 5.67 5.01
C GLY A 302 13.57 4.78 5.50
N ILE A 303 12.36 4.97 4.98
CA ILE A 303 11.16 4.20 5.34
C ILE A 303 10.78 3.23 4.21
N GLY A 304 9.99 2.22 4.55
CA GLY A 304 9.37 1.32 3.58
C GLY A 304 8.12 1.93 2.94
N LEU A 305 7.48 1.16 2.05
CA LEU A 305 6.16 1.46 1.50
C LEU A 305 5.23 0.27 1.73
N ILE A 306 3.94 0.53 1.95
CA ILE A 306 2.91 -0.51 2.04
C ILE A 306 1.68 -0.11 1.23
N CYS A 307 1.09 -1.05 0.50
CA CYS A 307 -0.07 -0.83 -0.34
C CYS A 307 -1.33 -1.31 0.37
N SER A 308 -2.39 -0.50 0.34
CA SER A 308 -3.73 -0.84 0.81
C SER A 308 -4.74 -0.75 -0.33
N ILE A 309 -5.76 -1.62 -0.31
CA ILE A 309 -6.86 -1.61 -1.27
C ILE A 309 -8.19 -1.52 -0.51
N GLY A 310 -8.87 -0.38 -0.64
CA GLY A 310 -10.14 -0.07 0.04
C GLY A 310 -11.03 0.80 -0.82
#